data_AF-A0A848LDS5-F1
#
_entry.id   AF-A0A848LDS5-F1
#
_cell.length_a   1.000
_cell.length_b   1.000
_cell.length_c   1.000
_cell.angle_alpha   90.00
_cell.angle_beta   90.00
_cell.angle_gamma   90.00
#
_symmetry.space_group_name_H-M   'P 1'
#
loop_
_entity.id
_entity.type
_entity.pdbx_description
1 polymer ?
#
loop_
_entity_poly.entity_id
_entity_poly.type
_entity_poly.pdbx_seq_one_letter_code
_entity_poly.pdbx_strand_id
1 'polypeptide(L)'
;MPSQPASWPHSNPRQHATHGLLLRLGEQRLETRHGDFQVHVFQNLSTRTYALAVCRGDLQAPEPLLARVHSACITSEAFGGCDCDCAEQLDLALERIAGAGRGIVFYLMQEGRGAGYAAKARDRMLVQASRQRLTTFEAYQSLGLESDHRRYHEVGLALRLLGVSAPLRLLTNNPEKTRALQEQGLVVEAAERVQREASAFNVHYLSSKRRVGHALASGLLKQKEAELPERVSSFEPAPLETAPYLLRMASYLLPIRVGPESALAWFRAHVYFDLLAGRERVVLTYGQSGEGLRRVPLVRIQRESLLERFPLRHGLYKPQWKRTVAEMVRHGHGVVVFPSADGDEAMLVASTLGPQVRPEQRAASRFTDEALFVLLAHHVPGRAVTPAFTSLDEDGARRVMNDALARHGFSLTSPSVFKIAS
;
A
#
# COMPACT_ATOMS: atom_id res chain seq x y z
N MET A 1 12.56 -37.94 17.06
CA MET A 1 11.43 -38.10 16.12
C MET A 1 10.89 -36.71 15.83
N PRO A 2 10.85 -36.24 14.57
CA PRO A 2 10.30 -34.93 14.28
C PRO A 2 8.77 -34.99 14.39
N SER A 3 8.22 -34.13 15.23
CA SER A 3 6.78 -33.94 15.43
C SER A 3 6.10 -33.58 14.11
N GLN A 4 5.06 -34.33 13.74
CA GLN A 4 4.21 -34.00 12.60
C GLN A 4 3.60 -32.59 12.78
N PRO A 5 3.56 -31.75 11.72
CA PRO A 5 2.85 -30.49 11.77
C PRO A 5 1.34 -30.76 11.86
N ALA A 6 0.66 -30.00 12.73
CA ALA A 6 -0.79 -30.04 12.87
C ALA A 6 -1.47 -29.86 11.50
N SER A 7 -2.22 -30.87 11.07
CA SER A 7 -3.04 -30.82 9.86
C SER A 7 -4.19 -29.83 10.08
N TRP A 8 -4.22 -28.76 9.30
CA TRP A 8 -5.35 -27.85 9.23
C TRP A 8 -6.57 -28.59 8.65
N PRO A 9 -7.78 -28.41 9.19
CA PRO A 9 -8.95 -29.12 8.71
C PRO A 9 -9.23 -28.73 7.26
N HIS A 10 -9.23 -29.73 6.37
CA HIS A 10 -9.68 -29.56 4.99
C HIS A 10 -11.12 -29.03 4.97
N SER A 11 -11.35 -28.00 4.17
CA SER A 11 -12.59 -27.23 4.04
C SER A 11 -13.84 -28.10 3.87
N ASN A 12 -14.84 -27.87 4.73
CA ASN A 12 -16.17 -28.47 4.67
C ASN A 12 -16.95 -27.94 3.43
N PRO A 13 -17.49 -28.81 2.55
CA PRO A 13 -18.13 -28.42 1.27
C PRO A 13 -19.48 -27.69 1.36
N ARG A 14 -19.88 -27.14 2.53
CA ARG A 14 -21.12 -26.35 2.71
C ARG A 14 -20.90 -24.92 3.21
N GLN A 15 -19.77 -24.29 2.94
CA GLN A 15 -19.65 -22.84 3.10
C GLN A 15 -20.16 -22.16 1.83
N HIS A 16 -21.24 -21.37 1.95
CA HIS A 16 -21.71 -20.51 0.87
C HIS A 16 -20.52 -19.66 0.36
N ALA A 17 -20.28 -19.67 -0.95
CA ALA A 17 -19.25 -18.84 -1.54
C ALA A 17 -19.59 -17.34 -1.45
N THR A 18 -20.87 -17.01 -1.23
CA THR A 18 -21.38 -15.64 -1.23
C THR A 18 -22.24 -15.34 0.00
N HIS A 19 -22.16 -14.11 0.49
CA HIS A 19 -23.09 -13.56 1.45
C HIS A 19 -23.29 -12.06 1.19
N GLY A 20 -24.53 -11.65 0.95
CA GLY A 20 -24.81 -10.30 0.45
C GLY A 20 -24.06 -10.03 -0.85
N LEU A 21 -23.24 -8.98 -0.87
CA LEU A 21 -22.42 -8.58 -2.04
C LEU A 21 -21.00 -9.14 -2.02
N LEU A 22 -20.64 -9.95 -1.03
CA LEU A 22 -19.28 -10.44 -0.85
C LEU A 22 -19.14 -11.88 -1.37
N LEU A 23 -18.23 -12.09 -2.32
CA LEU A 23 -17.85 -13.40 -2.86
C LEU A 23 -16.49 -13.80 -2.28
N ARG A 24 -16.41 -14.97 -1.64
CA ARG A 24 -15.15 -15.60 -1.23
C ARG A 24 -14.52 -16.30 -2.42
N LEU A 25 -13.39 -15.79 -2.88
CA LEU A 25 -12.66 -16.30 -4.04
C LEU A 25 -11.76 -17.48 -3.71
N GLY A 26 -11.29 -17.56 -2.47
CA GLY A 26 -10.46 -18.64 -1.99
C GLY A 26 -9.60 -18.22 -0.82
N GLU A 27 -8.57 -18.99 -0.55
CA GLU A 27 -7.71 -18.79 0.61
C GLU A 27 -6.29 -19.27 0.35
N GLN A 28 -5.32 -18.71 1.08
CA GLN A 28 -3.92 -19.11 1.01
C GLN A 28 -3.16 -18.82 2.31
N ARG A 29 -2.04 -19.50 2.53
CA ARG A 29 -1.16 -19.24 3.67
C ARG A 29 -0.36 -17.95 3.48
N LEU A 30 -0.17 -17.22 4.56
CA LEU A 30 0.64 -16.01 4.64
C LEU A 30 1.67 -16.16 5.75
N GLU A 31 2.92 -16.38 5.36
CA GLU A 31 4.04 -16.53 6.30
C GLU A 31 4.63 -15.17 6.64
N THR A 32 4.36 -14.68 7.84
CA THR A 32 4.84 -13.38 8.31
C THR A 32 5.99 -13.54 9.30
N ARG A 33 6.69 -12.44 9.59
CA ARG A 33 7.67 -12.41 10.70
C ARG A 33 7.04 -12.63 12.08
N HIS A 34 5.72 -12.45 12.20
CA HIS A 34 4.96 -12.68 13.45
C HIS A 34 4.39 -14.10 13.54
N GLY A 35 4.63 -14.94 12.53
CA GLY A 35 4.09 -16.29 12.41
C GLY A 35 3.17 -16.44 11.21
N ASP A 36 2.53 -17.59 11.13
CA ASP A 36 1.75 -18.00 9.98
C ASP A 36 0.28 -17.62 10.15
N PHE A 37 -0.33 -17.14 9.07
CA PHE A 37 -1.74 -16.76 9.00
C PHE A 37 -2.42 -17.44 7.81
N GLN A 38 -3.74 -17.58 7.89
CA GLN A 38 -4.59 -17.96 6.77
C GLN A 38 -5.22 -16.69 6.20
N VAL A 39 -5.07 -16.43 4.91
CA VAL A 39 -5.71 -15.31 4.23
C VAL A 39 -6.90 -15.82 3.44
N HIS A 40 -8.07 -15.28 3.70
CA HIS A 40 -9.24 -15.44 2.84
C HIS A 40 -9.39 -14.21 1.95
N VAL A 41 -9.56 -14.44 0.65
CA VAL A 41 -9.70 -13.39 -0.36
C VAL A 41 -11.17 -13.26 -0.71
N PHE A 42 -11.68 -12.04 -0.64
CA PHE A 42 -13.04 -11.70 -1.02
C PHE A 42 -13.04 -10.65 -2.13
N GLN A 43 -14.07 -10.69 -2.96
CA GLN A 43 -14.42 -9.62 -3.89
C GLN A 43 -15.81 -9.11 -3.58
N ASN A 44 -15.95 -7.80 -3.48
CA ASN A 44 -17.26 -7.15 -3.43
C ASN A 44 -17.79 -7.04 -4.86
N LEU A 45 -18.92 -7.69 -5.13
CA LEU A 45 -19.50 -7.81 -6.46
C LEU A 45 -20.04 -6.48 -7.02
N SER A 46 -20.36 -5.52 -6.14
CA SER A 46 -20.87 -4.21 -6.56
C SER A 46 -19.76 -3.22 -6.90
N THR A 47 -18.72 -3.17 -6.08
CA THR A 47 -17.60 -2.23 -6.25
C THR A 47 -16.45 -2.85 -7.04
N ARG A 48 -16.45 -4.18 -7.23
CA ARG A 48 -15.36 -4.99 -7.79
C ARG A 48 -14.07 -4.97 -6.97
N THR A 49 -14.06 -4.29 -5.83
CA THR A 49 -12.90 -4.19 -4.93
C THR A 49 -12.67 -5.47 -4.17
N TYR A 50 -11.42 -5.73 -3.81
CA TYR A 50 -11.04 -6.86 -2.97
C TYR A 50 -11.05 -6.48 -1.49
N ALA A 51 -11.26 -7.48 -0.64
CA ALA A 51 -11.04 -7.42 0.79
C ALA A 51 -10.35 -8.71 1.25
N LEU A 52 -9.51 -8.63 2.28
CA LEU A 52 -8.86 -9.79 2.87
C LEU A 52 -9.30 -9.98 4.32
N ALA A 53 -9.43 -11.22 4.73
CA ALA A 53 -9.42 -11.60 6.14
C ALA A 53 -8.14 -12.39 6.43
N VAL A 54 -7.24 -11.82 7.22
CA VAL A 54 -5.98 -12.44 7.63
C VAL A 54 -6.14 -12.99 9.04
N CYS A 55 -6.27 -14.31 9.12
CA CYS A 55 -6.78 -15.04 10.27
C CYS A 55 -5.69 -15.87 10.94
N ARG A 56 -5.80 -16.04 12.24
CA ARG A 56 -5.02 -17.00 13.03
C ARG A 56 -5.90 -17.66 14.08
N GLY A 57 -5.64 -18.94 14.33
CA GLY A 57 -6.39 -19.75 15.30
C GLY A 57 -7.78 -20.15 14.80
N ASP A 58 -8.55 -20.77 15.69
CA ASP A 58 -9.94 -21.18 15.42
C ASP A 58 -10.88 -19.98 15.55
N LEU A 59 -11.45 -19.51 14.45
CA LEU A 59 -12.34 -18.34 14.46
C LEU A 59 -13.73 -18.62 15.04
N GLN A 60 -14.15 -19.89 15.14
CA GLN A 60 -15.52 -20.27 15.53
C GLN A 60 -15.68 -20.53 17.04
N ALA A 61 -14.58 -20.50 17.78
CA ALA A 61 -14.60 -20.59 19.23
C ALA A 61 -15.47 -19.45 19.85
N PRO A 62 -16.19 -19.72 20.96
CA PRO A 62 -17.16 -18.77 21.52
C PRO A 62 -16.52 -17.55 22.20
N GLU A 63 -15.23 -17.62 22.55
CA GLU A 63 -14.53 -16.54 23.24
C GLU A 63 -14.40 -15.31 22.34
N PRO A 64 -14.31 -14.10 22.93
CA PRO A 64 -14.12 -12.87 22.17
C PRO A 64 -12.92 -12.93 21.21
N LEU A 65 -13.16 -12.56 19.95
CA LEU A 65 -12.18 -12.60 18.87
C LEU A 65 -11.41 -11.28 18.80
N LEU A 66 -10.07 -11.36 18.92
CA LEU A 66 -9.22 -10.19 18.69
C LEU A 66 -9.27 -9.81 17.21
N ALA A 67 -9.74 -8.60 16.92
CA ALA A 67 -10.01 -8.15 15.56
C ALA A 67 -9.35 -6.81 15.26
N ARG A 68 -8.95 -6.63 14.01
CA ARG A 68 -8.48 -5.35 13.47
C ARG A 68 -9.20 -5.09 12.15
N VAL A 69 -9.85 -3.94 12.02
CA VAL A 69 -10.32 -3.46 10.71
C VAL A 69 -9.31 -2.44 10.20
N HIS A 70 -8.58 -2.80 9.16
CA HIS A 70 -7.49 -2.06 8.58
C HIS A 70 -7.88 -1.52 7.20
N SER A 71 -7.79 -0.20 7.03
CA SER A 71 -8.00 0.44 5.72
C SER A 71 -6.65 0.55 5.01
N ALA A 72 -6.58 0.06 3.78
CA ALA A 72 -5.37 0.05 2.96
C ALA A 72 -4.72 1.43 2.87
N CYS A 73 -3.38 1.46 2.86
CA CYS A 73 -2.58 2.67 2.73
C CYS A 73 -1.33 2.39 1.88
N ILE A 74 -1.43 2.61 0.57
CA ILE A 74 -0.34 2.29 -0.36
C ILE A 74 0.96 3.01 0.00
N THR A 75 0.86 4.28 0.43
CA THR A 75 2.04 5.10 0.74
C THR A 75 2.91 4.46 1.81
N SER A 76 2.33 4.05 2.94
CA SER A 76 3.13 3.44 4.02
C SER A 76 3.42 1.97 3.79
N GLU A 77 2.47 1.22 3.23
CA GLU A 77 2.54 -0.24 3.21
C GLU A 77 3.33 -0.79 2.02
N ALA A 78 3.21 -0.14 0.87
CA ALA A 78 3.93 -0.48 -0.35
C ALA A 78 5.17 0.39 -0.53
N PHE A 79 5.02 1.73 -0.50
CA PHE A 79 6.15 2.62 -0.80
C PHE A 79 7.11 2.76 0.39
N GLY A 80 6.70 2.45 1.61
CA GLY A 80 7.50 2.65 2.82
C GLY A 80 7.51 4.11 3.29
N GLY A 81 6.47 4.86 2.94
CA GLY A 81 6.20 6.21 3.41
C GLY A 81 6.02 6.27 4.92
N CYS A 82 6.55 7.33 5.54
CA CYS A 82 6.60 7.53 6.99
C CYS A 82 5.76 8.73 7.46
N ASP A 83 4.90 9.28 6.59
CA ASP A 83 4.03 10.44 6.87
C ASP A 83 2.68 10.06 7.51
N CYS A 84 2.48 8.76 7.77
CA CYS A 84 1.37 8.20 8.54
C CYS A 84 1.84 7.00 9.36
N ASP A 85 0.93 6.41 10.15
CA ASP A 85 1.18 5.28 11.04
C ASP A 85 0.51 3.96 10.56
N CYS A 86 -0.02 3.92 9.34
CA CYS A 86 -0.86 2.79 8.89
C CYS A 86 -0.08 1.47 8.84
N ALA A 87 1.12 1.44 8.25
CA ALA A 87 1.95 0.23 8.19
C ALA A 87 2.37 -0.26 9.59
N GLU A 88 2.67 0.66 10.51
CA GLU A 88 3.02 0.34 11.90
C GLU A 88 1.84 -0.24 12.67
N GLN A 89 0.63 0.29 12.45
CA GLN A 89 -0.60 -0.26 13.04
C GLN A 89 -0.96 -1.64 12.49
N LEU A 90 -0.75 -1.87 11.18
CA LEU A 90 -0.95 -3.20 10.58
C LEU A 90 0.02 -4.21 11.20
N ASP A 91 1.28 -3.83 11.30
CA ASP A 91 2.32 -4.67 11.88
C ASP A 91 2.04 -5.04 13.34
N LEU A 92 1.71 -4.05 14.16
CA LEU A 92 1.38 -4.25 15.57
C LEU A 92 0.10 -5.07 15.75
N ALA A 93 -0.89 -4.94 14.86
CA ALA A 93 -2.08 -5.76 14.91
C ALA A 93 -1.77 -7.24 14.65
N LEU A 94 -0.94 -7.53 13.65
CA LEU A 94 -0.48 -8.89 13.36
C LEU A 94 0.35 -9.46 14.51
N GLU A 95 1.26 -8.66 15.10
CA GLU A 95 2.05 -9.02 16.29
C GLU A 95 1.14 -9.43 17.47
N ARG A 96 0.12 -8.61 17.78
CA ARG A 96 -0.80 -8.89 18.90
C ARG A 96 -1.69 -10.09 18.64
N ILE A 97 -2.23 -10.23 17.43
CA ILE A 97 -3.02 -11.41 17.05
C ILE A 97 -2.16 -12.67 17.09
N ALA A 98 -0.90 -12.56 16.66
CA ALA A 98 0.06 -13.65 16.77
C ALA A 98 0.29 -14.08 18.22
N GLY A 99 0.53 -13.12 19.12
CA GLY A 99 0.72 -13.38 20.55
C GLY A 99 -0.53 -13.94 21.24
N ALA A 100 -1.72 -13.49 20.84
CA ALA A 100 -2.99 -14.02 21.35
C ALA A 100 -3.32 -15.43 20.82
N GLY A 101 -2.68 -15.86 19.73
CA GLY A 101 -2.93 -17.16 19.09
C GLY A 101 -4.25 -17.25 18.31
N ARG A 102 -5.17 -16.29 18.48
CA ARG A 102 -6.48 -16.25 17.83
C ARG A 102 -6.88 -14.82 17.48
N GLY A 103 -7.22 -14.58 16.22
CA GLY A 103 -7.68 -13.27 15.78
C GLY A 103 -7.77 -13.10 14.26
N ILE A 104 -8.23 -11.92 13.85
CA ILE A 104 -8.51 -11.58 12.45
C ILE A 104 -8.13 -10.13 12.13
N VAL A 105 -7.45 -9.92 11.00
CA VAL A 105 -7.30 -8.60 10.37
C VAL A 105 -8.18 -8.56 9.13
N PHE A 106 -9.20 -7.69 9.13
CA PHE A 106 -9.93 -7.31 7.93
C PHE A 106 -9.13 -6.22 7.22
N TYR A 107 -8.59 -6.50 6.05
CA TYR A 107 -7.87 -5.54 5.22
C TYR A 107 -8.79 -5.10 4.09
N LEU A 108 -9.25 -3.84 4.15
CA LEU A 108 -10.22 -3.26 3.22
C LEU A 108 -9.53 -2.28 2.26
N MET A 109 -9.80 -2.38 0.96
CA MET A 109 -9.26 -1.48 -0.08
C MET A 109 -9.94 -0.11 -0.05
N GLN A 110 -9.62 0.68 0.98
CA GLN A 110 -10.26 1.97 1.26
C GLN A 110 -9.22 3.07 1.51
N GLU A 111 -8.38 3.29 0.51
CA GLU A 111 -7.37 4.34 0.55
C GLU A 111 -8.01 5.74 0.71
N GLY A 112 -7.28 6.66 1.34
CA GLY A 112 -7.71 8.05 1.47
C GLY A 112 -9.01 8.20 2.25
N ARG A 113 -9.23 7.35 3.27
CA ARG A 113 -10.51 7.29 4.02
C ARG A 113 -11.69 7.00 3.11
N GLY A 114 -11.51 6.14 2.11
CA GLY A 114 -12.57 5.76 1.17
C GLY A 114 -12.77 6.74 0.01
N ALA A 115 -12.08 7.90 0.01
CA ALA A 115 -12.15 8.87 -1.09
C ALA A 115 -11.19 8.56 -2.26
N GLY A 116 -10.39 7.50 -2.15
CA GLY A 116 -9.41 7.11 -3.17
C GLY A 116 -8.03 7.74 -2.98
N TYR A 117 -7.04 7.25 -3.73
CA TYR A 117 -5.66 7.68 -3.58
C TYR A 117 -5.44 9.08 -4.17
N ALA A 118 -6.12 9.42 -5.27
CA ALA A 118 -6.05 10.75 -5.87
C ALA A 118 -6.46 11.85 -4.87
N ALA A 119 -7.55 11.64 -4.13
CA ALA A 119 -8.02 12.57 -3.09
C ALA A 119 -6.99 12.72 -1.96
N LYS A 120 -6.44 11.59 -1.45
CA LYS A 120 -5.36 11.60 -0.46
C LYS A 120 -4.12 12.36 -0.95
N ALA A 121 -3.72 12.15 -2.20
CA ALA A 121 -2.56 12.82 -2.77
C ALA A 121 -2.76 14.34 -2.85
N ARG A 122 -3.96 14.79 -3.22
CA ARG A 122 -4.34 16.21 -3.22
C ARG A 122 -4.34 16.79 -1.81
N ASP A 123 -4.91 16.09 -0.84
CA ASP A 123 -4.81 16.44 0.58
C ASP A 123 -3.36 16.67 1.01
N ARG A 124 -2.47 15.70 0.75
CA ARG A 124 -1.05 15.83 1.10
C ARG A 124 -0.39 17.04 0.47
N MET A 125 -0.67 17.29 -0.81
CA MET A 125 -0.16 18.45 -1.52
C MET A 125 -0.65 19.77 -0.90
N LEU A 126 -1.95 19.88 -0.59
CA LEU A 126 -2.54 21.08 0.01
C LEU A 126 -2.00 21.35 1.41
N VAL A 127 -1.92 20.31 2.24
CA VAL A 127 -1.34 20.37 3.58
C VAL A 127 0.12 20.86 3.51
N GLN A 128 0.95 20.28 2.64
CA GLN A 128 2.34 20.69 2.48
C GLN A 128 2.49 22.09 1.88
N ALA A 129 1.69 22.44 0.88
CA ALA A 129 1.68 23.78 0.28
C ALA A 129 1.27 24.88 1.27
N SER A 130 0.40 24.54 2.23
CA SER A 130 0.04 25.42 3.33
C SER A 130 1.14 25.58 4.38
N ARG A 131 2.25 24.82 4.29
CA ARG A 131 3.28 24.65 5.32
C ARG A 131 2.70 24.07 6.62
N GLN A 132 1.93 22.99 6.50
CA GLN A 132 1.34 22.25 7.62
C GLN A 132 0.39 23.12 8.47
N ARG A 133 -0.18 24.18 7.89
CA ARG A 133 -1.20 25.01 8.55
C ARG A 133 -2.58 24.37 8.46
N LEU A 134 -2.87 23.72 7.33
CA LEU A 134 -4.09 22.93 7.16
C LEU A 134 -3.90 21.55 7.75
N THR A 135 -4.87 21.09 8.52
CA THR A 135 -5.05 19.69 8.84
C THR A 135 -5.53 18.92 7.60
N THR A 136 -5.36 17.60 7.65
CA THR A 136 -5.89 16.72 6.59
C THR A 136 -7.42 16.76 6.46
N PHE A 137 -8.14 17.18 7.51
CA PHE A 137 -9.60 17.32 7.47
C PHE A 137 -10.04 18.61 6.78
N GLU A 138 -9.37 19.73 7.08
CA GLU A 138 -9.60 21.00 6.39
C GLU A 138 -9.23 20.92 4.91
N ALA A 139 -8.15 20.20 4.58
CA ALA A 139 -7.78 19.95 3.19
C ALA A 139 -8.86 19.12 2.45
N TYR A 140 -9.39 18.05 3.06
CA TYR A 140 -10.53 17.31 2.48
C TYR A 140 -11.76 18.21 2.28
N GLN A 141 -12.10 19.03 3.28
CA GLN A 141 -13.22 19.97 3.18
C GLN A 141 -13.01 20.96 2.02
N SER A 142 -11.80 21.48 1.83
CA SER A 142 -11.48 22.38 0.71
C SER A 142 -11.61 21.71 -0.68
N LEU A 143 -11.55 20.37 -0.73
CA LEU A 143 -11.80 19.57 -1.92
C LEU A 143 -13.28 19.20 -2.09
N GLY A 144 -14.17 19.65 -1.19
CA GLY A 144 -15.59 19.29 -1.18
C GLY A 144 -15.87 17.86 -0.70
N LEU A 145 -14.92 17.23 0.00
CA LEU A 145 -15.04 15.85 0.47
C LEU A 145 -15.46 15.78 1.93
N GLU A 146 -16.25 14.76 2.26
CA GLU A 146 -16.51 14.40 3.66
C GLU A 146 -15.23 13.99 4.39
N SER A 147 -15.24 14.13 5.72
CA SER A 147 -14.10 13.79 6.57
C SER A 147 -13.71 12.30 6.54
N ASP A 148 -14.66 11.41 6.25
CA ASP A 148 -14.50 9.96 6.18
C ASP A 148 -15.59 9.33 5.28
N HIS A 149 -15.19 8.64 4.21
CA HIS A 149 -16.08 7.96 3.25
C HIS A 149 -16.10 6.43 3.44
N ARG A 150 -15.46 5.92 4.49
CA ARG A 150 -15.30 4.47 4.68
C ARG A 150 -16.62 3.81 5.06
N ARG A 151 -16.79 2.60 4.54
CA ARG A 151 -17.92 1.71 4.87
C ARG A 151 -17.38 0.39 5.40
N TYR A 152 -17.95 -0.13 6.48
CA TYR A 152 -17.41 -1.33 7.12
C TYR A 152 -18.29 -2.58 6.92
N HIS A 153 -19.29 -2.53 6.03
CA HIS A 153 -20.25 -3.62 5.79
C HIS A 153 -19.58 -4.93 5.41
N GLU A 154 -18.47 -4.87 4.69
CA GLU A 154 -17.68 -6.04 4.29
C GLU A 154 -17.17 -6.86 5.49
N VAL A 155 -16.96 -6.21 6.64
CA VAL A 155 -16.54 -6.90 7.88
C VAL A 155 -17.64 -7.86 8.33
N GLY A 156 -18.88 -7.39 8.42
CA GLY A 156 -20.02 -8.23 8.81
C GLY A 156 -20.31 -9.36 7.83
N LEU A 157 -20.20 -9.08 6.53
CA LEU A 157 -20.38 -10.10 5.48
C LEU A 157 -19.28 -11.17 5.55
N ALA A 158 -18.02 -10.76 5.73
CA ALA A 158 -16.88 -11.68 5.86
C ALA A 158 -16.98 -12.53 7.13
N LEU A 159 -17.37 -11.97 8.28
CA LEU A 159 -17.60 -12.71 9.52
C LEU A 159 -18.62 -13.84 9.31
N ARG A 160 -19.74 -13.57 8.64
CA ARG A 160 -20.78 -14.57 8.33
C ARG A 160 -20.27 -15.65 7.39
N LEU A 161 -19.53 -15.30 6.34
CA LEU A 161 -18.90 -16.25 5.43
C LEU A 161 -17.88 -17.17 6.11
N LEU A 162 -17.20 -16.65 7.14
CA LEU A 162 -16.22 -17.39 7.93
C LEU A 162 -16.85 -18.15 9.11
N GLY A 163 -18.15 -17.97 9.35
CA GLY A 163 -18.88 -18.61 10.45
C GLY A 163 -18.52 -18.04 11.84
N VAL A 164 -18.08 -16.78 11.91
CA VAL A 164 -17.72 -16.12 13.18
C VAL A 164 -18.96 -15.52 13.82
N SER A 165 -19.26 -15.97 15.04
CA SER A 165 -20.35 -15.47 15.87
C SER A 165 -19.89 -14.79 17.17
N ALA A 166 -18.60 -14.94 17.53
CA ALA A 166 -18.05 -14.40 18.76
C ALA A 166 -18.04 -12.85 18.77
N PRO A 167 -18.19 -12.22 19.96
CA PRO A 167 -17.93 -10.80 20.13
C PRO A 167 -16.53 -10.40 19.70
N LEU A 168 -16.34 -9.15 19.27
CA LEU A 168 -15.05 -8.62 18.84
C LEU A 168 -14.37 -7.83 19.97
N ARG A 169 -13.08 -8.10 20.17
CA ARG A 169 -12.14 -7.19 20.86
C ARG A 169 -11.36 -6.43 19.81
N LEU A 170 -11.66 -5.15 19.62
CA LEU A 170 -11.24 -4.38 18.46
C LEU A 170 -9.96 -3.58 18.70
N LEU A 171 -8.92 -3.82 17.90
CA LEU A 171 -7.69 -3.04 17.86
C LEU A 171 -7.90 -1.74 17.06
N THR A 172 -8.31 -0.65 17.72
CA THR A 172 -8.59 0.65 17.09
C THR A 172 -8.29 1.84 17.99
N ASN A 173 -7.86 2.95 17.37
CA ASN A 173 -7.81 4.27 18.02
C ASN A 173 -8.95 5.18 17.55
N ASN A 174 -9.76 4.73 16.59
CA ASN A 174 -10.88 5.49 16.04
C ASN A 174 -12.19 5.02 16.69
N PRO A 175 -12.84 5.84 17.54
CA PRO A 175 -14.11 5.48 18.16
C PRO A 175 -15.26 5.38 17.13
N GLU A 176 -15.25 6.17 16.06
CA GLU A 176 -16.25 6.11 14.99
C GLU A 176 -16.26 4.74 14.29
N LYS A 177 -15.10 4.09 14.19
CA LYS A 177 -15.01 2.73 13.65
C LYS A 177 -15.73 1.72 14.55
N THR A 178 -15.61 1.86 15.86
CA THR A 178 -16.35 1.00 16.82
C THR A 178 -17.85 1.21 16.64
N ARG A 179 -18.29 2.47 16.62
CA ARG A 179 -19.70 2.83 16.44
C ARG A 179 -20.27 2.28 15.14
N ALA A 180 -19.57 2.49 14.01
CA ALA A 180 -20.02 2.04 12.70
C ALA A 180 -20.14 0.51 12.58
N LEU A 181 -19.33 -0.26 13.33
CA LEU A 181 -19.46 -1.72 13.39
C LEU A 181 -20.66 -2.13 14.27
N GLN A 182 -20.88 -1.45 15.40
CA GLN A 182 -22.02 -1.68 16.27
C GLN A 182 -23.36 -1.35 15.58
N GLU A 183 -23.42 -0.28 14.79
CA GLU A 183 -24.59 0.10 13.98
C GLU A 183 -24.93 -0.95 12.90
N GLN A 184 -23.96 -1.79 12.51
CA GLN A 184 -24.19 -2.95 11.63
C GLN A 184 -24.63 -4.21 12.38
N GLY A 185 -24.84 -4.11 13.70
CA GLY A 185 -25.23 -5.23 14.56
C GLY A 185 -24.07 -6.12 15.02
N LEU A 186 -22.81 -5.69 14.87
CA LEU A 186 -21.66 -6.43 15.39
C LEU A 186 -21.45 -6.11 16.87
N VAL A 187 -21.24 -7.15 17.68
CA VAL A 187 -20.95 -6.98 19.10
C VAL A 187 -19.46 -6.66 19.26
N VAL A 188 -19.15 -5.43 19.68
CA VAL A 188 -17.79 -5.02 20.07
C VAL A 188 -17.73 -4.93 21.59
N GLU A 189 -17.09 -5.91 22.23
CA GLU A 189 -17.00 -6.03 23.68
C GLU A 189 -15.99 -5.03 24.26
N ALA A 190 -14.86 -4.85 23.58
CA ALA A 190 -13.81 -3.93 24.00
C ALA A 190 -13.10 -3.30 22.81
N ALA A 191 -12.55 -2.11 23.01
CA ALA A 191 -11.66 -1.44 22.07
C ALA A 191 -10.29 -1.21 22.71
N GLU A 192 -9.24 -1.69 22.05
CA GLU A 192 -7.86 -1.62 22.52
C GLU A 192 -7.02 -0.76 21.57
N ARG A 193 -6.23 0.16 22.13
CA ARG A 193 -5.39 1.07 21.33
C ARG A 193 -4.29 0.30 20.60
N VAL A 194 -4.03 0.69 19.36
CA VAL A 194 -2.96 0.16 18.50
C VAL A 194 -2.16 1.31 17.93
N GLN A 195 -0.99 1.59 18.50
CA GLN A 195 -0.17 2.75 18.16
C GLN A 195 1.29 2.50 18.55
N ARG A 196 2.21 3.15 17.83
CA ARG A 196 3.64 3.30 18.18
C ARG A 196 3.94 4.78 18.38
N GLU A 197 5.11 5.11 18.94
CA GLU A 197 5.51 6.50 19.13
C GLU A 197 5.51 7.29 17.81
N ALA A 198 5.10 8.56 17.88
CA ALA A 198 5.14 9.41 16.68
C ALA A 198 6.59 9.66 16.26
N SER A 199 6.82 9.69 14.94
CA SER A 199 8.06 10.17 14.35
C SER A 199 7.92 11.63 13.94
N ALA A 200 9.05 12.32 13.75
CA ALA A 200 9.06 13.69 13.25
C ALA A 200 8.22 13.88 11.95
N PHE A 201 8.03 12.82 11.16
CA PHE A 201 7.37 12.86 9.85
C PHE A 201 5.85 12.66 9.91
N ASN A 202 5.33 12.12 11.02
CA ASN A 202 3.89 11.85 11.16
C ASN A 202 3.23 12.58 12.35
N VAL A 203 3.98 13.38 13.13
CA VAL A 203 3.46 14.18 14.25
C VAL A 203 2.27 15.06 13.83
N HIS A 204 2.36 15.79 12.71
CA HIS A 204 1.25 16.63 12.26
C HIS A 204 0.00 15.82 11.89
N TYR A 205 0.19 14.68 11.21
CA TYR A 205 -0.90 13.78 10.86
C TYR A 205 -1.60 13.17 12.09
N LEU A 206 -0.82 12.70 13.07
CA LEU A 206 -1.34 12.14 14.32
C LEU A 206 -2.00 13.23 15.19
N SER A 207 -1.45 14.44 15.20
CA SER A 207 -2.06 15.59 15.86
C SER A 207 -3.42 15.93 15.26
N SER A 208 -3.54 15.91 13.93
CA SER A 208 -4.80 16.09 13.22
C SER A 208 -5.84 15.02 13.63
N LYS A 209 -5.45 13.74 13.70
CA LYS A 209 -6.33 12.66 14.18
C LYS A 209 -6.79 12.88 15.63
N ARG A 210 -5.90 13.32 16.52
CA ARG A 210 -6.24 13.60 17.92
C ARG A 210 -7.27 14.72 18.04
N ARG A 211 -7.14 15.79 17.24
CA ARG A 211 -8.07 16.94 17.24
C ARG A 211 -9.51 16.53 16.90
N VAL A 212 -9.68 15.53 16.04
CA VAL A 212 -11.01 14.99 15.68
C VAL A 212 -11.46 13.81 16.56
N GLY A 213 -10.84 13.60 17.72
CA GLY A 213 -11.32 12.62 18.70
C GLY A 213 -10.70 11.22 18.63
N HIS A 214 -9.62 11.00 17.87
CA HIS A 214 -8.91 9.71 17.95
C HIS A 214 -8.24 9.53 19.32
N ALA A 215 -8.41 8.34 19.90
CA ALA A 215 -7.93 7.99 21.23
C ALA A 215 -6.42 7.66 21.24
N LEU A 216 -5.58 8.69 21.08
CA LEU A 216 -4.12 8.59 21.12
C LEU A 216 -3.56 8.82 22.53
N ALA A 217 -2.45 8.18 22.90
CA ALA A 217 -1.83 8.39 24.21
C ALA A 217 -1.29 9.83 24.37
N SER A 218 -1.34 10.36 25.58
CA SER A 218 -0.90 11.73 25.90
C SER A 218 0.56 11.99 25.52
N GLY A 219 1.45 11.01 25.74
CA GLY A 219 2.88 11.08 25.42
C GLY A 219 3.26 10.66 24.00
N LEU A 220 2.31 10.46 23.08
CA LEU A 220 2.59 9.99 21.71
C LEU A 220 3.33 11.05 20.87
N LEU A 221 3.03 12.32 21.10
CA LEU A 221 3.44 13.46 20.26
C LEU A 221 4.60 14.23 20.90
N LYS A 222 5.76 13.59 21.07
CA LYS A 222 6.95 14.20 21.69
C LYS A 222 7.96 14.78 20.70
N GLN A 223 7.91 14.33 19.45
CA GLN A 223 8.88 14.71 18.44
C GLN A 223 8.56 16.08 17.83
N LYS A 224 9.59 16.85 17.49
CA LYS A 224 9.44 18.04 16.64
C LYS A 224 9.12 17.58 15.22
N GLU A 225 8.18 18.26 14.57
CA GLU A 225 7.85 17.99 13.17
C GLU A 225 9.05 18.22 12.24
N ALA A 226 9.24 17.32 11.28
CA ALA A 226 10.28 17.42 10.26
C ALA A 226 9.96 18.53 9.27
N GLU A 227 10.97 19.34 8.95
CA GLU A 227 10.85 20.39 7.94
C GLU A 227 10.90 19.78 6.52
N LEU A 228 10.11 20.35 5.61
CA LEU A 228 10.15 19.93 4.21
C LEU A 228 11.45 20.40 3.56
N PRO A 229 12.17 19.54 2.81
CA PRO A 229 13.44 19.91 2.16
C PRO A 229 13.27 20.93 1.04
N GLU A 230 12.06 21.05 0.47
CA GLU A 230 11.74 22.02 -0.56
C GLU A 230 10.27 22.47 -0.44
N ARG A 231 9.96 23.61 -1.05
CA ARG A 231 8.60 24.13 -1.07
C ARG A 231 7.72 23.25 -1.97
N VAL A 232 6.54 22.92 -1.47
CA VAL A 232 5.46 22.33 -2.27
C VAL A 232 4.49 23.43 -2.69
N SER A 233 4.09 23.40 -3.96
CA SER A 233 3.07 24.28 -4.51
C SER A 233 1.84 23.44 -4.86
N SER A 234 0.66 23.95 -4.55
CA SER A 234 -0.60 23.36 -4.99
C SER A 234 -0.94 23.79 -6.41
N PHE A 235 -1.68 22.94 -7.11
CA PHE A 235 -2.20 23.22 -8.45
C PHE A 235 -3.53 22.48 -8.67
N GLU A 236 -4.33 22.97 -9.61
CA GLU A 236 -5.55 22.28 -10.03
C GLU A 236 -5.25 21.11 -10.97
N PRO A 237 -6.05 20.03 -10.94
CA PRO A 237 -5.84 18.89 -11.82
C PRO A 237 -5.85 19.33 -13.27
N ALA A 238 -4.84 18.91 -14.02
CA ALA A 238 -4.71 19.27 -15.43
C ALA A 238 -4.17 18.09 -16.24
N PRO A 239 -4.60 17.92 -17.50
CA PRO A 239 -4.05 16.91 -18.39
C PRO A 239 -2.56 17.15 -18.68
N LEU A 240 -1.82 16.08 -18.93
CA LEU A 240 -0.50 16.20 -19.55
C LEU A 240 -0.65 16.65 -21.01
N GLU A 241 0.19 17.60 -21.44
CA GLU A 241 0.17 18.13 -22.81
C GLU A 241 0.35 17.03 -23.86
N THR A 242 1.30 16.12 -23.63
CA THR A 242 1.61 15.02 -24.56
C THR A 242 0.67 13.83 -24.42
N ALA A 243 -0.15 13.77 -23.38
CA ALA A 243 -1.03 12.65 -23.08
C ALA A 243 -2.26 13.11 -22.28
N PRO A 244 -3.27 13.73 -22.93
CA PRO A 244 -4.37 14.37 -22.22
C PRO A 244 -5.26 13.42 -21.39
N TYR A 245 -5.18 12.12 -21.64
CA TYR A 245 -5.86 11.09 -20.85
C TYR A 245 -5.23 10.84 -19.48
N LEU A 246 -4.02 11.37 -19.23
CA LEU A 246 -3.35 11.33 -17.94
C LEU A 246 -3.52 12.68 -17.24
N LEU A 247 -4.45 12.74 -16.29
CA LEU A 247 -4.68 13.93 -15.48
C LEU A 247 -3.67 13.97 -14.33
N ARG A 248 -2.84 15.01 -14.26
CA ARG A 248 -1.96 15.25 -13.13
C ARG A 248 -2.78 15.73 -11.95
N MET A 249 -2.89 14.91 -10.91
CA MET A 249 -3.75 15.17 -9.76
C MET A 249 -3.04 15.89 -8.63
N ALA A 250 -1.80 15.48 -8.33
CA ALA A 250 -1.01 16.03 -7.22
C ALA A 250 0.50 15.78 -7.38
N SER A 251 1.33 16.61 -6.73
CA SER A 251 2.75 16.38 -6.54
C SER A 251 3.17 16.85 -5.15
N TYR A 252 3.65 15.93 -4.31
CA TYR A 252 3.98 16.22 -2.91
C TYR A 252 5.22 15.43 -2.46
N LEU A 253 5.78 15.79 -1.31
CA LEU A 253 6.96 15.14 -0.74
C LEU A 253 6.54 14.00 0.18
N LEU A 254 7.08 12.81 -0.06
CA LEU A 254 6.85 11.60 0.70
C LEU A 254 8.18 11.16 1.36
N PRO A 255 8.28 11.14 2.69
CA PRO A 255 9.46 10.63 3.37
C PRO A 255 9.42 9.11 3.33
N ILE A 256 10.38 8.50 2.64
CA ILE A 256 10.48 7.05 2.45
C ILE A 256 11.65 6.49 3.24
N ARG A 257 11.47 5.31 3.82
CA ARG A 257 12.51 4.58 4.54
C ARG A 257 13.53 3.94 3.60
N VAL A 258 14.82 4.23 3.83
CA VAL A 258 15.94 3.87 2.94
C VAL A 258 16.86 2.81 3.56
N GLY A 259 16.72 2.50 4.85
CA GLY A 259 17.57 1.55 5.55
C GLY A 259 17.04 1.20 6.96
N PRO A 260 17.92 0.89 7.93
CA PRO A 260 17.54 0.71 9.33
C PRO A 260 16.83 1.96 9.88
N GLU A 261 16.16 1.80 11.02
CA GLU A 261 14.96 2.56 11.46
C GLU A 261 15.04 4.10 11.48
N SER A 262 16.20 4.72 11.27
CA SER A 262 16.38 6.18 11.23
C SER A 262 16.75 6.77 9.86
N ALA A 263 17.17 5.97 8.88
CA ALA A 263 17.57 6.47 7.56
C ALA A 263 16.35 6.67 6.63
N LEU A 264 16.01 7.93 6.37
CA LEU A 264 14.88 8.34 5.53
C LEU A 264 15.36 9.27 4.41
N ALA A 265 14.66 9.26 3.28
CA ALA A 265 14.87 10.21 2.19
C ALA A 265 13.53 10.74 1.68
N TRP A 266 13.51 12.01 1.30
CA TRP A 266 12.35 12.64 0.71
C TRP A 266 12.29 12.34 -0.78
N PHE A 267 11.28 11.57 -1.18
CA PHE A 267 10.92 11.38 -2.58
C PHE A 267 9.79 12.34 -2.92
N ARG A 268 9.70 12.76 -4.17
CA ARG A 268 8.52 13.47 -4.67
C ARG A 268 7.59 12.46 -5.33
N ALA A 269 6.39 12.35 -4.79
CA ALA A 269 5.32 11.53 -5.32
C ALA A 269 4.44 12.37 -6.26
N HIS A 270 4.39 11.97 -7.52
CA HIS A 270 3.49 12.51 -8.53
C HIS A 270 2.36 11.52 -8.74
N VAL A 271 1.13 11.99 -8.68
CA VAL A 271 -0.06 11.17 -8.82
C VAL A 271 -0.85 11.63 -10.02
N TYR A 272 -1.18 10.67 -10.88
CA TYR A 272 -1.94 10.86 -12.10
C TYR A 272 -3.21 10.01 -12.03
N PHE A 273 -4.29 10.48 -12.64
CA PHE A 273 -5.47 9.66 -12.92
C PHE A 273 -5.49 9.32 -14.41
N ASP A 274 -5.47 8.03 -14.72
CA ASP A 274 -5.53 7.51 -16.08
C ASP A 274 -7.00 7.32 -16.45
N LEU A 275 -7.50 8.21 -17.31
CA LEU A 275 -8.90 8.21 -17.74
C LEU A 275 -9.29 6.99 -18.56
N LEU A 276 -8.33 6.37 -19.26
CA LEU A 276 -8.60 5.18 -20.07
C LEU A 276 -8.68 3.93 -19.21
N ALA A 277 -7.76 3.81 -18.24
CA ALA A 277 -7.73 2.66 -17.34
C ALA A 277 -8.66 2.83 -16.11
N GLY A 278 -9.16 4.03 -15.86
CA GLY A 278 -10.04 4.34 -14.72
C GLY A 278 -9.34 4.16 -13.37
N ARG A 279 -8.04 4.46 -13.27
CA ARG A 279 -7.23 4.19 -12.06
C ARG A 279 -6.11 5.20 -11.85
N GLU A 280 -5.62 5.31 -10.62
CA GLU A 280 -4.45 6.11 -10.30
C GLU A 280 -3.13 5.46 -10.74
N ARG A 281 -2.22 6.31 -11.24
CA ARG A 281 -0.83 5.99 -11.53
C ARG A 281 0.07 6.82 -10.62
N VAL A 282 1.17 6.23 -10.16
CA VAL A 282 2.11 6.90 -9.27
C VAL A 282 3.50 6.89 -9.86
N VAL A 283 4.15 8.04 -9.83
CA VAL A 283 5.57 8.18 -10.12
C VAL A 283 6.27 8.73 -8.89
N LEU A 284 7.27 8.01 -8.39
CA LEU A 284 8.18 8.53 -7.36
C LEU A 284 9.46 9.02 -8.03
N THR A 285 9.90 10.21 -7.64
CA THR A 285 11.15 10.80 -8.12
C THR A 285 12.04 11.16 -6.93
N TYR A 286 13.35 10.99 -7.08
CA TYR A 286 14.35 11.39 -6.09
C TYR A 286 15.49 12.13 -6.79
N GLY A 287 15.99 13.20 -6.17
CA GLY A 287 17.02 14.04 -6.78
C GLY A 287 16.44 15.09 -7.73
N GLN A 288 17.31 15.81 -8.43
CA GLN A 288 16.90 16.88 -9.37
C GLN A 288 16.19 16.29 -10.59
N SER A 289 15.18 17.00 -11.09
CA SER A 289 14.50 16.74 -12.37
C SER A 289 14.64 17.96 -13.27
N GLY A 290 15.07 17.80 -14.54
CA GLY A 290 15.16 18.90 -15.53
C GLY A 290 16.33 18.77 -16.51
N GLU A 291 16.43 19.68 -17.49
CA GLU A 291 17.59 19.77 -18.39
C GLU A 291 18.84 20.21 -17.61
N GLY A 292 19.96 19.48 -17.75
CA GLY A 292 21.20 19.72 -16.99
C GLY A 292 21.53 18.68 -15.92
N LEU A 293 20.87 17.51 -15.94
CA LEU A 293 21.16 16.38 -15.06
C LEU A 293 22.64 15.98 -15.12
N ARG A 294 23.35 16.09 -14.00
CA ARG A 294 24.73 15.60 -13.85
C ARG A 294 24.84 14.08 -13.99
N ARG A 295 23.74 13.33 -13.81
CA ARG A 295 23.68 11.86 -13.85
C ARG A 295 22.37 11.37 -14.48
N VAL A 296 22.49 10.35 -15.32
CA VAL A 296 21.36 9.60 -15.89
C VAL A 296 20.56 8.94 -14.75
N PRO A 297 19.21 9.07 -14.72
CA PRO A 297 18.40 8.50 -13.64
C PRO A 297 18.45 6.99 -13.61
N LEU A 298 18.44 6.44 -12.39
CA LEU A 298 18.04 5.06 -12.18
C LEU A 298 16.52 4.95 -12.41
N VAL A 299 16.06 4.03 -13.25
CA VAL A 299 14.64 3.84 -13.53
C VAL A 299 14.14 2.47 -13.12
N ARG A 300 12.95 2.40 -12.52
CA ARG A 300 12.30 1.14 -12.17
C ARG A 300 10.80 1.19 -12.46
N ILE A 301 10.28 0.15 -13.09
CA ILE A 301 8.84 -0.13 -13.09
C ILE A 301 8.57 -1.04 -11.89
N GLN A 302 8.03 -0.49 -10.81
CA GLN A 302 7.82 -1.21 -9.55
C GLN A 302 6.43 -1.83 -9.55
N ARG A 303 6.37 -3.16 -9.59
CA ARG A 303 5.14 -3.90 -9.34
C ARG A 303 4.90 -4.08 -7.86
N GLU A 304 3.64 -4.22 -7.51
CA GLU A 304 3.22 -4.41 -6.14
C GLU A 304 2.17 -5.51 -6.11
N SER A 305 2.26 -6.38 -5.10
CA SER A 305 1.27 -7.41 -4.82
C SER A 305 0.67 -7.09 -3.47
N LEU A 306 -0.66 -7.14 -3.37
CA LEU A 306 -1.37 -6.83 -2.14
C LEU A 306 -0.84 -7.59 -0.92
N LEU A 307 -0.39 -8.83 -1.09
CA LEU A 307 0.18 -9.64 0.00
C LEU A 307 1.56 -9.16 0.47
N GLU A 308 2.30 -8.44 -0.36
CA GLU A 308 3.62 -7.88 -0.01
C GLU A 308 3.53 -6.60 0.83
N ARG A 309 2.31 -6.09 1.03
CA ARG A 309 2.03 -5.07 2.05
C ARG A 309 2.23 -5.62 3.47
N PHE A 310 1.99 -6.91 3.66
CA PHE A 310 2.16 -7.61 4.93
C PHE A 310 3.65 -7.84 5.24
N PRO A 311 4.02 -8.02 6.51
CA PRO A 311 5.40 -8.23 6.92
C PRO A 311 5.84 -9.69 6.70
N LEU A 312 5.94 -10.09 5.42
CA LEU A 312 6.30 -11.45 5.00
C LEU A 312 7.68 -11.86 5.52
N ARG A 313 7.84 -13.14 5.88
CA ARG A 313 9.14 -13.74 6.22
C ARG A 313 10.04 -13.84 4.99
N HIS A 314 9.45 -14.25 3.87
CA HIS A 314 10.11 -14.42 2.58
C HIS A 314 9.33 -13.69 1.49
N GLY A 315 9.45 -12.36 1.45
CA GLY A 315 8.87 -11.53 0.38
C GLY A 315 9.86 -11.36 -0.79
N LEU A 316 9.34 -11.26 -2.00
CA LEU A 316 10.14 -11.00 -3.20
C LEU A 316 10.24 -9.50 -3.45
N TYR A 317 9.11 -8.80 -3.54
CA TYR A 317 9.09 -7.43 -4.04
C TYR A 317 9.50 -6.39 -3.00
N LYS A 318 9.15 -6.58 -1.72
CA LYS A 318 9.46 -5.59 -0.68
C LYS A 318 10.95 -5.45 -0.39
N PRO A 319 11.76 -6.53 -0.28
CA PRO A 319 13.21 -6.41 -0.15
C PRO A 319 13.88 -5.78 -1.38
N GLN A 320 13.42 -6.14 -2.58
CA GLN A 320 13.89 -5.52 -3.83
C GLN A 320 13.59 -4.02 -3.88
N TRP A 321 12.37 -3.62 -3.47
CA TRP A 321 11.98 -2.23 -3.37
C TRP A 321 12.90 -1.45 -2.43
N LYS A 322 13.13 -1.95 -1.21
CA LYS A 322 14.04 -1.32 -0.24
C LYS A 322 15.45 -1.15 -0.78
N ARG A 323 16.00 -2.16 -1.47
CA ARG A 323 17.32 -2.07 -2.12
C ARG A 323 17.34 -1.02 -3.23
N THR A 324 16.29 -0.96 -4.06
CA THR A 324 16.17 0.05 -5.11
C THR A 324 16.17 1.46 -4.53
N VAL A 325 15.36 1.70 -3.48
CA VAL A 325 15.30 3.01 -2.81
C VAL A 325 16.67 3.40 -2.25
N ALA A 326 17.35 2.49 -1.55
CA ALA A 326 18.70 2.70 -1.04
C ALA A 326 19.71 3.06 -2.14
N GLU A 327 19.59 2.41 -3.29
CA GLU A 327 20.41 2.71 -4.43
C GLU A 327 20.13 4.09 -5.02
N MET A 328 18.87 4.42 -5.28
CA MET A 328 18.49 5.70 -5.86
C MET A 328 18.99 6.87 -5.01
N VAL A 329 18.94 6.71 -3.69
CA VAL A 329 19.49 7.67 -2.74
C VAL A 329 21.00 7.78 -2.87
N ARG A 330 21.73 6.66 -2.94
CA ARG A 330 23.20 6.67 -3.11
C ARG A 330 23.63 7.22 -4.48
N HIS A 331 22.87 6.92 -5.53
CA HIS A 331 23.12 7.41 -6.89
C HIS A 331 22.84 8.91 -7.02
N GLY A 332 21.87 9.40 -6.25
CA GLY A 332 21.47 10.81 -6.21
C GLY A 332 20.34 11.19 -7.18
N HIS A 333 19.83 10.24 -7.98
CA HIS A 333 18.76 10.48 -8.94
C HIS A 333 17.99 9.19 -9.27
N GLY A 334 16.68 9.20 -9.20
CA GLY A 334 15.88 8.02 -9.56
C GLY A 334 14.42 8.32 -9.88
N VAL A 335 13.84 7.50 -10.75
CA VAL A 335 12.43 7.55 -11.15
C VAL A 335 11.82 6.16 -11.05
N VAL A 336 10.71 6.06 -10.34
CA VAL A 336 9.97 4.80 -10.17
C VAL A 336 8.55 5.00 -10.65
N VAL A 337 8.10 4.17 -11.59
CA VAL A 337 6.71 4.18 -12.07
C VAL A 337 5.99 2.94 -11.51
N PHE A 338 4.83 3.17 -10.90
CA PHE A 338 3.96 2.12 -10.39
C PHE A 338 2.80 1.89 -11.35
N PRO A 339 2.59 0.65 -11.84
CA PRO A 339 1.50 0.39 -12.77
C PRO A 339 0.10 0.60 -12.23
N SER A 340 -0.10 0.37 -10.93
CA SER A 340 -1.39 0.59 -10.27
C SER A 340 -1.13 0.99 -8.83
N ALA A 341 -1.94 1.93 -8.31
CA ALA A 341 -1.94 2.29 -6.90
C ALA A 341 -2.71 1.29 -6.02
N ASP A 342 -3.53 0.41 -6.60
CA ASP A 342 -4.27 -0.62 -5.87
C ASP A 342 -3.55 -1.97 -5.82
N GLY A 343 -2.38 -2.06 -6.46
CA GLY A 343 -1.62 -3.30 -6.61
C GLY A 343 -2.04 -4.12 -7.82
N ASP A 344 -1.39 -5.26 -8.02
CA ASP A 344 -1.68 -6.18 -9.14
C ASP A 344 -2.76 -7.20 -8.75
N GLU A 345 -4.02 -6.84 -9.02
CA GLU A 345 -5.19 -7.67 -8.71
C GLU A 345 -5.17 -9.02 -9.43
N ALA A 346 -4.64 -9.07 -10.65
CA ALA A 346 -4.52 -10.31 -11.41
C ALA A 346 -3.58 -11.31 -10.72
N MET A 347 -2.50 -10.82 -10.08
CA MET A 347 -1.62 -11.67 -9.26
C MET A 347 -2.31 -12.18 -8.00
N LEU A 348 -3.15 -11.36 -7.35
CA LEU A 348 -3.92 -11.77 -6.18
C LEU A 348 -4.88 -12.92 -6.56
N VAL A 349 -5.66 -12.75 -7.63
CA VAL A 349 -6.60 -13.77 -8.11
C VAL A 349 -5.85 -15.03 -8.57
N ALA A 350 -4.79 -14.88 -9.36
CA ALA A 350 -3.99 -16.01 -9.84
C ALA A 350 -3.31 -16.79 -8.71
N SER A 351 -2.89 -16.13 -7.63
CA SER A 351 -2.34 -16.80 -6.45
C SER A 351 -3.40 -17.62 -5.70
N THR A 352 -4.66 -17.21 -5.79
CA THR A 352 -5.80 -17.82 -5.08
C THR A 352 -6.41 -18.99 -5.87
N LEU A 353 -6.34 -18.97 -7.20
CA LEU A 353 -6.91 -20.00 -8.09
C LEU A 353 -5.93 -21.12 -8.48
N GLY A 354 -4.73 -21.15 -7.91
CA GLY A 354 -3.70 -22.18 -8.18
C GLY A 354 -2.87 -21.95 -9.46
N PRO A 355 -1.85 -22.79 -9.72
CA PRO A 355 -0.83 -22.57 -10.75
C PRO A 355 -1.32 -22.93 -12.16
N GLN A 356 -2.29 -22.20 -12.72
CA GLN A 356 -2.78 -22.43 -14.09
C GLN A 356 -2.18 -21.51 -15.17
N VAL A 357 -1.26 -20.59 -14.81
CA VAL A 357 -0.68 -19.64 -15.79
C VAL A 357 0.84 -19.76 -15.84
N ARG A 358 1.37 -20.03 -17.04
CA ARG A 358 2.81 -20.21 -17.31
C ARG A 358 3.62 -18.93 -17.02
N PRO A 359 4.83 -19.00 -16.42
CA PRO A 359 5.65 -17.84 -16.06
C PRO A 359 5.99 -16.90 -17.23
N GLU A 360 6.15 -17.43 -18.44
CA GLU A 360 6.52 -16.68 -19.65
C GLU A 360 5.35 -15.84 -20.18
N GLN A 361 4.14 -16.39 -20.19
CA GLN A 361 2.91 -15.65 -20.51
C GLN A 361 2.65 -14.54 -19.47
N ARG A 362 3.01 -14.78 -18.19
CA ARG A 362 2.99 -13.75 -17.15
C ARG A 362 4.04 -12.66 -17.37
N ALA A 363 5.10 -12.88 -18.14
CA ALA A 363 6.21 -11.92 -18.34
C ALA A 363 5.97 -10.97 -19.53
N ALA A 364 5.41 -11.47 -20.63
CA ALA A 364 5.12 -10.68 -21.81
C ALA A 364 3.99 -9.64 -21.60
N SER A 365 2.99 -9.94 -20.77
CA SER A 365 1.91 -8.99 -20.44
C SER A 365 2.33 -7.86 -19.48
N ARG A 366 3.57 -7.88 -18.95
CA ARG A 366 4.01 -6.96 -17.88
C ARG A 366 4.33 -5.55 -18.36
N PHE A 367 4.51 -5.34 -19.66
CA PHE A 367 5.03 -4.09 -20.24
C PHE A 367 4.30 -3.67 -21.52
N THR A 368 3.01 -4.04 -21.63
CA THR A 368 2.12 -3.60 -22.72
C THR A 368 1.35 -2.32 -22.37
N ASP A 369 1.59 -1.78 -21.17
CA ASP A 369 0.89 -0.61 -20.66
C ASP A 369 1.64 0.66 -21.05
N GLU A 370 1.25 1.23 -22.19
CA GLU A 370 1.85 2.42 -22.79
C GLU A 370 1.90 3.62 -21.83
N ALA A 371 0.91 3.76 -20.94
CA ALA A 371 0.84 4.86 -19.99
C ALA A 371 2.07 4.91 -19.07
N LEU A 372 2.69 3.76 -18.77
CA LEU A 372 3.91 3.70 -17.94
C LEU A 372 5.07 4.41 -18.61
N PHE A 373 5.24 4.18 -19.92
CA PHE A 373 6.35 4.73 -20.69
C PHE A 373 6.12 6.19 -21.04
N VAL A 374 4.86 6.59 -21.23
CA VAL A 374 4.48 8.00 -21.36
C VAL A 374 4.81 8.78 -20.07
N LEU A 375 4.43 8.25 -18.90
CA LEU A 375 4.77 8.86 -17.62
C LEU A 375 6.29 8.88 -17.39
N LEU A 376 6.99 7.78 -17.72
CA LEU A 376 8.45 7.75 -17.62
C LEU A 376 9.11 8.80 -18.52
N ALA A 377 8.64 8.98 -19.76
CA ALA A 377 9.16 9.97 -20.70
C ALA A 377 8.88 11.40 -20.22
N HIS A 378 7.71 11.64 -19.61
CA HIS A 378 7.39 12.92 -18.99
C HIS A 378 8.37 13.29 -17.85
N HIS A 379 8.79 12.31 -17.04
CA HIS A 379 9.72 12.54 -15.94
C HIS A 379 11.21 12.40 -16.34
N VAL A 380 11.50 11.85 -17.53
CA VAL A 380 12.84 11.70 -18.08
C VAL A 380 12.85 12.22 -19.53
N PRO A 381 12.77 13.54 -19.76
CA PRO A 381 12.60 14.12 -21.10
C PRO A 381 13.76 13.79 -22.04
N GLY A 382 14.99 13.70 -21.51
CA GLY A 382 16.17 13.30 -22.29
C GLY A 382 16.22 11.82 -22.67
N ARG A 383 15.29 11.00 -22.16
CA ARG A 383 15.12 9.56 -22.43
C ARG A 383 16.35 8.67 -22.21
N ALA A 384 17.45 9.21 -21.71
CA ALA A 384 18.59 8.44 -21.21
C ALA A 384 18.24 7.87 -19.83
N VAL A 385 18.39 6.57 -19.66
CA VAL A 385 18.05 5.88 -18.41
C VAL A 385 19.06 4.79 -18.05
N THR A 386 19.17 4.50 -16.76
CA THR A 386 19.85 3.32 -16.24
C THR A 386 18.81 2.44 -15.55
N PRO A 387 18.41 1.29 -16.13
CA PRO A 387 17.47 0.39 -15.48
C PRO A 387 17.99 -0.14 -14.13
N ALA A 388 17.17 -0.08 -13.08
CA ALA A 388 17.53 -0.52 -11.73
C ALA A 388 16.99 -1.94 -11.43
N PHE A 389 17.91 -2.90 -11.34
CA PHE A 389 17.63 -4.33 -11.08
C PHE A 389 18.40 -4.84 -9.87
N THR A 390 17.75 -5.59 -8.98
CA THR A 390 18.34 -5.92 -7.66
C THR A 390 18.83 -7.37 -7.50
N SER A 391 18.75 -8.19 -8.55
CA SER A 391 19.33 -9.53 -8.57
C SER A 391 19.57 -10.04 -10.01
N LEU A 392 20.54 -10.95 -10.16
CA LEU A 392 20.83 -11.65 -11.43
C LEU A 392 19.67 -12.55 -11.89
N ASP A 393 18.88 -13.09 -10.94
CA ASP A 393 17.69 -13.93 -11.23
C ASP A 393 16.57 -13.16 -11.96
N GLU A 394 16.68 -11.83 -12.10
CA GLU A 394 15.78 -11.02 -12.91
C GLU A 394 16.15 -11.04 -14.41
N ASP A 395 17.10 -11.86 -14.88
CA ASP A 395 17.60 -11.82 -16.26
C ASP A 395 16.53 -11.84 -17.36
N GLY A 396 15.47 -12.63 -17.17
CA GLY A 396 14.31 -12.62 -18.07
C GLY A 396 13.52 -11.32 -18.00
N ALA A 397 13.23 -10.83 -16.79
CA ALA A 397 12.51 -9.56 -16.58
C ALA A 397 13.33 -8.35 -17.03
N ARG A 398 14.66 -8.42 -16.88
CA ARG A 398 15.62 -7.42 -17.32
C ARG A 398 15.63 -7.29 -18.83
N ARG A 399 15.73 -8.41 -19.56
CA ARG A 399 15.63 -8.38 -21.04
C ARG A 399 14.31 -7.77 -21.49
N VAL A 400 13.19 -8.24 -20.95
CA VAL A 400 11.86 -7.73 -21.33
C VAL A 400 11.71 -6.24 -21.03
N MET A 401 12.18 -5.76 -19.87
CA MET A 401 12.11 -4.33 -19.53
C MET A 401 13.04 -3.48 -20.41
N ASN A 402 14.26 -3.95 -20.67
CA ASN A 402 15.20 -3.26 -21.56
C ASN A 402 14.63 -3.14 -22.98
N ASP A 403 14.09 -4.23 -23.52
CA ASP A 403 13.47 -4.24 -24.85
C ASP A 403 12.24 -3.31 -24.88
N ALA A 404 11.44 -3.29 -23.82
CA ALA A 404 10.31 -2.38 -23.71
C ALA A 404 10.77 -0.92 -23.69
N LEU A 405 11.74 -0.56 -22.84
CA LEU A 405 12.32 0.79 -22.80
C LEU A 405 12.86 1.20 -24.18
N ALA A 406 13.63 0.32 -24.84
CA ALA A 406 14.17 0.60 -26.18
C ALA A 406 13.06 0.82 -27.22
N ARG A 407 12.00 -0.01 -27.24
CA ARG A 407 10.85 0.16 -28.13
C ARG A 407 10.12 1.49 -27.93
N HIS A 408 10.11 2.03 -26.71
CA HIS A 408 9.53 3.33 -26.40
C HIS A 408 10.54 4.48 -26.52
N GLY A 409 11.69 4.27 -27.18
CA GLY A 409 12.66 5.31 -27.52
C GLY A 409 13.56 5.76 -26.36
N PHE A 410 13.77 4.93 -25.34
CA PHE A 410 14.74 5.20 -24.28
C PHE A 410 16.14 4.71 -24.65
N SER A 411 17.15 5.53 -24.39
CA SER A 411 18.57 5.15 -24.52
C SER A 411 19.05 4.54 -23.21
N LEU A 412 19.46 3.27 -23.27
CA LEU A 412 19.93 2.54 -22.10
C LEU A 412 21.43 2.78 -21.90
N THR A 413 21.80 3.29 -20.73
CA THR A 413 23.19 3.29 -20.26
C THR A 413 23.50 1.96 -19.57
N SER A 414 24.79 1.59 -19.48
CA SER A 414 25.20 0.30 -18.90
C SER A 414 24.45 0.02 -17.60
N PRO A 415 23.81 -1.15 -17.46
CA PRO A 415 23.00 -1.43 -16.29
C PRO A 415 23.88 -1.42 -15.05
N SER A 416 23.47 -0.71 -14.01
CA SER A 416 24.00 -0.92 -12.67
C SER A 416 23.55 -2.30 -12.22
N VAL A 417 24.33 -3.35 -12.51
CA VAL A 417 24.17 -4.63 -11.83
C VAL A 417 24.67 -4.39 -10.41
N PHE A 418 23.75 -4.26 -9.46
CA PHE A 418 24.13 -4.15 -8.06
C PHE A 418 24.82 -5.46 -7.68
N LYS A 419 26.16 -5.42 -7.51
CA LYS A 419 26.90 -6.57 -7.00
C LYS A 419 26.33 -6.90 -5.62
N ILE A 420 25.93 -8.16 -5.45
CA ILE A 420 25.48 -8.72 -4.18
C ILE A 420 26.65 -8.60 -3.21
N ALA A 421 26.55 -7.74 -2.20
CA ALA A 421 27.37 -7.92 -1.00
C ALA A 421 26.79 -9.13 -0.28
N SER A 422 27.56 -10.22 -0.31
CA SER A 422 27.29 -11.50 0.36
C SER A 422 27.11 -11.36 1.86
#